data_AF-A0A3D2MV25-F1
#
_entry.id   AF-A0A3D2MV25-F1
#
_cell.length_a   1.000
_cell.length_b   1.000
_cell.length_c   1.000
_cell.angle_alpha   90.00
_cell.angle_beta   90.00
_cell.angle_gamma   90.00
#
_symmetry.space_group_name_H-M   'P 1'
#
loop_
_entity.id
_entity.type
_entity.pdbx_description
1 polymer ?
#
loop_
_entity_poly.entity_id
_entity_poly.type
_entity_poly.pdbx_seq_one_letter_code
_entity_poly.pdbx_strand_id
1 'polypeptide(L)' 'EDKLTSVAASEAFFEKLGSSDKKITVYDGLFHELFNEPEQDSILQTCSEWINARL' A
#
# COMPACT_ATOMS: atom_id res chain seq x y z
N GLU A 1 4.57 4.41 12.25
CA GLU A 1 5.60 4.07 11.25
C GLU A 1 5.93 2.60 11.37
N ASP A 2 6.09 1.89 10.25
CA ASP A 2 6.43 0.46 10.24
C ASP A 2 7.81 0.23 10.87
N LYS A 3 7.86 -0.63 11.89
CA LYS A 3 9.08 -1.03 12.60
C LYS A 3 9.48 -2.49 12.33
N LEU A 4 8.66 -3.23 11.59
CA LEU A 4 8.90 -4.62 11.21
C LEU A 4 9.52 -4.71 9.83
N THR A 5 9.06 -3.87 8.89
CA THR A 5 9.58 -3.84 7.52
C THR A 5 9.89 -2.42 7.04
N SER A 6 10.67 -2.31 5.96
CA SER A 6 11.17 -1.03 5.45
C SER A 6 10.30 -0.47 4.33
N VAL A 7 9.72 0.71 4.54
CA VAL A 7 8.98 1.46 3.50
C VAL A 7 9.89 1.74 2.29
N ALA A 8 11.13 2.17 2.52
CA ALA A 8 12.09 2.45 1.46
C ALA A 8 12.40 1.21 0.59
N ALA A 9 12.38 0.02 1.17
CA ALA A 9 12.55 -1.22 0.41
C ALA A 9 11.35 -1.50 -0.51
N SER A 10 10.12 -1.22 -0.04
CA SER A 10 8.89 -1.32 -0.85
C SER A 10 8.88 -0.31 -2.00
N GLU A 11 9.30 0.93 -1.77
CA GLU A 11 9.46 1.94 -2.82
C GLU A 11 10.50 1.51 -3.85
N ALA A 12 11.68 1.06 -3.41
CA ALA A 12 12.74 0.59 -4.31
C ALA A 12 12.33 -0.65 -5.12
N PHE A 13 11.50 -1.53 -4.55
CA PHE A 13 10.87 -2.64 -5.28
C PHE A 13 9.88 -2.13 -6.32
N PHE A 14 9.00 -1.20 -5.93
CA PHE A 14 7.99 -0.62 -6.79
C PHE A 14 8.61 0.02 -8.04
N GLU A 15 9.70 0.78 -7.89
CA GLU A 15 10.42 1.40 -9.02
C GLU A 15 10.92 0.37 -10.04
N LYS A 16 11.33 -0.82 -9.59
CA LYS A 16 11.88 -1.89 -10.44
C LYS A 16 10.81 -2.75 -11.12
N LEU A 17 9.53 -2.61 -10.74
CA LEU A 17 8.45 -3.37 -11.37
C LEU A 17 8.32 -3.00 -12.86
N GLY A 18 8.26 -4.01 -13.72
CA GLY A 18 8.05 -3.84 -15.17
C GLY A 18 6.59 -3.59 -15.58
N SER A 19 5.65 -3.58 -14.63
CA SER A 19 4.25 -3.27 -14.94
C SER A 19 4.10 -1.77 -15.26
N SER A 20 3.43 -1.48 -16.37
CA SER A 20 2.99 -0.12 -16.72
C SER A 20 1.80 0.35 -15.88
N ASP A 21 1.04 -0.60 -15.33
CA ASP A 21 -0.10 -0.34 -14.48
C ASP A 21 0.20 -0.81 -13.06
N LYS A 22 0.77 0.10 -12.27
CA LYS A 22 1.18 -0.13 -10.89
C LYS A 22 0.92 1.12 -10.05
N LYS A 23 0.53 0.93 -8.79
CA LYS A 23 0.33 2.01 -7.82
C LYS A 23 0.92 1.60 -6.46
N ILE A 24 1.59 2.52 -5.80
CA ILE A 24 1.98 2.42 -4.39
C ILE A 24 1.32 3.55 -3.63
N THR A 25 0.79 3.26 -2.44
CA THR A 25 0.24 4.24 -1.51
C THR A 25 0.99 4.06 -0.20
N VAL A 26 1.63 5.11 0.31
CA VAL A 26 2.30 5.13 1.61
C VAL A 26 1.40 5.85 2.60
N TYR A 27 1.17 5.24 3.77
CA TYR A 27 0.36 5.79 4.84
C TYR A 27 1.27 6.18 6.00
N ASP A 28 1.57 7.48 6.10
CA ASP A 28 2.48 8.00 7.12
C ASP A 28 1.91 7.79 8.53
N GLY A 29 2.79 7.41 9.46
CA GLY A 29 2.40 7.23 10.87
C GLY A 29 1.82 5.87 11.22
N LEU A 30 1.32 5.09 10.26
CA LEU A 30 0.76 3.75 10.52
C LEU A 30 1.87 2.70 10.73
N PHE A 31 1.53 1.60 11.42
CA PHE A 31 2.41 0.47 11.64
C PHE A 31 2.20 -0.62 10.58
N HIS A 32 2.76 -1.80 10.82
CA HIS A 32 2.89 -2.88 9.84
C HIS A 32 1.56 -3.45 9.35
N GLU A 33 0.59 -3.63 10.25
CA GLU A 33 -0.65 -4.34 9.96
C GLU A 33 -1.74 -3.36 9.51
N LEU A 34 -1.59 -2.76 8.32
CA LEU A 34 -2.49 -1.73 7.79
C LEU A 34 -3.99 -2.11 7.81
N PHE A 35 -4.33 -3.39 7.61
CA PHE A 35 -5.72 -3.86 7.66
C PHE A 35 -6.28 -4.04 9.08
N ASN A 36 -5.46 -3.82 10.12
CA ASN A 36 -5.84 -3.87 11.53
C ASN A 36 -5.66 -2.50 12.23
N GLU A 37 -5.26 -1.46 11.49
CA GLU A 37 -5.16 -0.08 12.00
C GLU A 37 -6.55 0.56 12.10
N PRO A 38 -6.73 1.64 12.90
CA PRO A 38 -7.99 2.38 12.97
C PRO A 38 -8.52 2.83 11.60
N GLU A 39 -7.64 3.11 10.64
CA GLU A 39 -7.94 3.53 9.28
C GLU A 39 -8.29 2.38 8.31
N GLN A 40 -8.38 1.13 8.78
CA GLN A 40 -8.57 -0.09 7.98
C GLN A 40 -9.63 0.04 6.88
N ASP A 41 -10.79 0.65 7.17
CA ASP A 41 -11.91 0.74 6.22
C ASP A 41 -11.52 1.57 4.98
N SER A 42 -10.78 2.67 5.20
CA SER A 42 -10.31 3.53 4.11
C SER A 42 -9.22 2.88 3.26
N ILE A 43 -8.38 2.05 3.89
CA ILE A 43 -7.31 1.31 3.23
C ILE A 43 -7.91 0.18 2.38
N LEU A 44 -8.87 -0.56 2.93
CA LEU A 44 -9.62 -1.59 2.22
C LEU A 44 -10.40 -0.99 1.05
N GLN A 45 -11.05 0.16 1.25
CA GLN A 45 -11.73 0.89 0.17
C GLN A 45 -10.75 1.25 -0.97
N THR A 46 -9.55 1.74 -0.63
CA THR A 46 -8.50 2.04 -1.63
C THR A 46 -8.10 0.81 -2.44
N CYS A 47 -7.98 -0.35 -1.81
CA CYS A 47 -7.72 -1.63 -2.49
C CYS A 47 -8.89 -2.04 -3.40
N SER A 48 -10.12 -1.98 -2.90
CA SER A 48 -11.32 -2.33 -3.65
C SER A 48 -11.51 -1.44 -4.89
N GLU A 49 -11.30 -0.13 -4.77
CA GLU A 49 -11.38 0.80 -5.89
C GLU A 49 -10.32 0.51 -6.96
N TRP A 50 -9.09 0.19 -6.55
CA TRP A 50 -8.03 -0.15 -7.49
C TRP A 50 -8.34 -1.42 -8.29
N ILE A 51 -8.91 -2.44 -7.63
CA ILE A 51 -9.36 -3.68 -8.27
C ILE A 51 -10.54 -3.41 -9.21
N ASN A 52 -11.59 -2.73 -8.74
CA ASN A 52 -12.81 -2.48 -9.50
C ASN A 52 -12.56 -1.64 -10.77
N ALA A 53 -11.56 -0.77 -10.78
CA ALA A 53 -11.18 0.00 -11.97
C ALA A 53 -10.56 -0.85 -13.10
N ARG A 54 -10.28 -2.14 -12.86
CA ARG A 54 -9.59 -3.07 -13.77
C ARG A 54 -10.34 -4.38 -13.98
N LEU A 55 -11.55 -4.51 -13.41
CA LEU A 55 -12.48 -5.59 -13.72
C LEU A 55 -13.18 -5.33 -15.05
#